data_AF-A0A2M9YKM5-F1
#
_entry.id   AF-A0A2M9YKM5-F1
#
_cell.length_a   1.000
_cell.length_b   1.000
_cell.length_c   1.000
_cell.angle_alpha   90.00
_cell.angle_beta   90.00
_cell.angle_gamma   90.00
#
_symmetry.space_group_name_H-M   'P 1'
#
loop_
_entity.id
_entity.type
_entity.pdbx_description
1 polymer ?
#
loop_
_entity_poly.entity_id
_entity_poly.type
_entity_poly.pdbx_seq_one_letter_code
_entity_poly.pdbx_strand_id
1 'polypeptide(L)'
;MKNKKNQGQTYDFICFSDLAYEFDVGERKKIESKIRKRLKYHGLGKFDPDRVEIIRKLKDQLREEFRDYKSSKHYRGGTGPYCDPKDFDFESFLQEYRSRFPEIALAEMEDILHFAIYLYYLR
;
A
#
# COMPACT_ATOMS: atom_id res chain seq x y z
N MET A 1 24.92 -1.09 -21.77
CA MET A 1 23.89 -0.67 -20.79
C MET A 1 22.70 -1.60 -20.94
N LYS A 2 22.47 -2.51 -19.99
CA LYS A 2 21.38 -3.50 -20.08
C LYS A 2 20.20 -3.01 -19.25
N ASN A 3 19.09 -2.71 -19.93
CA ASN A 3 17.78 -2.38 -19.39
C ASN A 3 17.37 -3.38 -18.30
N LYS A 4 17.41 -2.96 -17.03
CA LYS A 4 16.61 -3.61 -15.98
C LYS A 4 15.17 -3.18 -16.24
N LYS A 5 14.34 -4.13 -16.66
CA LYS A 5 12.90 -3.97 -16.89
C LYS A 5 12.25 -3.14 -15.78
N ASN A 6 11.46 -2.14 -16.16
CA ASN A 6 10.37 -1.58 -15.35
C ASN A 6 9.32 -2.69 -15.09
N GLN A 7 9.62 -3.67 -14.26
CA GLN A 7 8.64 -4.64 -13.79
C GLN A 7 7.90 -4.02 -12.60
N GLY A 8 6.69 -3.50 -12.85
CA GLY A 8 5.64 -3.36 -11.83
C GLY A 8 5.70 -2.16 -10.88
N GLN A 9 6.48 -1.11 -11.16
CA GLN A 9 6.39 0.12 -10.37
C GLN A 9 5.37 1.06 -11.02
N THR A 10 4.26 1.28 -10.32
CA THR A 10 3.20 2.21 -10.72
C THR A 10 3.21 3.47 -9.85
N TYR A 11 2.46 4.49 -10.25
CA TYR A 11 2.40 5.74 -9.50
C TYR A 11 1.92 5.50 -8.06
N ASP A 12 0.78 4.82 -7.91
CA ASP A 12 0.14 4.62 -6.61
C ASP A 12 0.95 3.69 -5.73
N PHE A 13 1.54 2.64 -6.31
CA PHE A 13 2.40 1.73 -5.55
C PHE A 13 3.67 2.43 -5.03
N ILE A 14 4.29 3.31 -5.81
CA ILE A 14 5.42 4.11 -5.33
C ILE A 14 4.99 5.02 -4.18
N CYS A 15 3.87 5.73 -4.35
CA CYS A 15 3.31 6.56 -3.30
C CYS A 15 3.07 5.74 -2.03
N PHE A 16 2.37 4.61 -2.14
CA PHE A 16 2.03 3.76 -1.00
C PHE A 16 3.27 3.19 -0.32
N SER A 17 4.19 2.60 -1.09
CA SER A 17 5.40 1.96 -0.55
C SER A 17 6.32 2.92 0.21
N ASP A 18 6.36 4.21 -0.15
CA ASP A 18 7.07 5.23 0.62
C ASP A 18 6.25 5.75 1.80
N LEU A 19 4.96 6.01 1.60
CA LEU A 19 4.04 6.48 2.66
C LEU A 19 3.88 5.45 3.78
N ALA A 20 4.00 4.16 3.49
CA ALA A 20 3.86 3.08 4.47
C ALA A 20 4.87 3.16 5.63
N TYR A 21 5.94 3.93 5.45
CA TYR A 21 6.96 4.24 6.45
C TYR A 21 6.86 5.66 7.04
N GLU A 22 5.83 6.43 6.65
CA GLU A 22 5.53 7.74 7.23
C GLU A 22 4.79 7.54 8.57
N PHE A 23 5.54 7.61 9.67
CA PHE A 23 5.00 7.38 11.02
C PHE A 23 4.61 8.67 11.74
N ASP A 24 5.21 9.80 11.37
CA ASP A 24 4.95 11.12 11.97
C ASP A 24 4.82 12.24 10.91
N VAL A 25 4.19 13.35 11.32
CA VAL A 25 3.95 14.51 10.45
C VAL A 25 5.24 15.25 10.07
N GLY A 26 6.27 15.16 10.91
CA GLY A 26 7.60 15.74 10.65
C GLY A 26 8.31 15.08 9.47
N GLU A 27 8.01 13.81 9.17
CA GLU A 27 8.57 13.09 8.03
C GLU A 27 7.93 13.44 6.69
N ARG A 28 6.76 14.10 6.67
CA ARG A 28 5.97 14.37 5.46
C ARG A 28 6.81 14.95 4.32
N LYS A 29 7.59 16.01 4.59
CA LYS A 29 8.44 16.65 3.56
C LYS A 29 9.52 15.72 3.02
N LYS A 30 10.09 14.88 3.88
CA LYS A 30 11.15 13.92 3.52
C LYS A 30 10.56 12.80 2.65
N ILE A 31 9.40 12.26 3.03
CA ILE A 31 8.70 11.22 2.26
C ILE A 31 8.23 11.75 0.92
N GLU A 32 7.60 12.93 0.86
CA GLU A 32 7.18 13.54 -0.41
C GLU A 32 8.37 13.84 -1.34
N SER A 33 9.51 14.25 -0.79
CA SER A 33 10.75 14.40 -1.56
C SER A 33 11.24 13.07 -2.16
N LYS A 34 11.12 11.98 -1.40
CA LYS A 34 11.46 10.62 -1.87
C LYS A 34 10.51 10.16 -2.97
N ILE A 35 9.22 10.35 -2.81
CA ILE A 35 8.19 10.05 -3.83
C ILE A 35 8.49 10.82 -5.11
N ARG A 36 8.71 12.14 -5.04
CA ARG A 36 9.07 12.98 -6.21
C ARG A 36 10.27 12.42 -6.97
N LYS A 37 11.32 12.01 -6.25
CA LYS A 37 12.53 11.42 -6.85
C LYS A 37 12.23 10.09 -7.53
N ARG A 38 11.47 9.20 -6.90
CA ARG A 38 11.13 7.88 -7.45
C ARG A 38 10.18 7.97 -8.64
N LEU A 39 9.16 8.82 -8.58
CA LEU A 39 8.26 9.08 -9.72
C LEU A 39 9.03 9.58 -10.95
N LYS A 40 9.97 10.53 -10.75
CA LYS A 40 10.84 11.02 -11.82
C LYS A 40 11.75 9.92 -12.37
N TYR A 41 12.36 9.12 -11.49
CA TYR A 41 13.25 8.03 -11.88
C TYR A 41 12.55 6.97 -12.76
N HIS A 42 11.28 6.67 -12.45
CA HIS A 42 10.49 5.69 -13.20
C HIS A 42 9.67 6.29 -14.35
N GLY A 43 9.64 7.62 -14.51
CA GLY A 43 8.88 8.28 -15.57
C GLY A 43 7.36 8.22 -15.38
N LEU A 44 6.87 8.15 -14.15
CA LEU A 44 5.45 7.89 -13.82
C LEU A 44 4.58 9.16 -13.72
N GLY A 45 5.09 10.30 -14.19
CA GLY A 45 4.38 11.59 -14.13
C GLY A 45 4.89 12.51 -13.02
N LYS A 46 4.19 13.64 -12.85
CA LYS A 46 4.52 14.65 -11.85
C LYS A 46 3.88 14.30 -10.51
N PHE A 47 4.52 14.70 -9.41
CA PHE A 47 3.93 14.60 -8.10
C PHE A 47 2.64 15.42 -8.02
N ASP A 48 1.57 14.74 -7.66
CA ASP A 48 0.25 15.27 -7.39
C ASP A 48 -0.04 15.17 -5.88
N PRO A 49 -0.15 16.30 -5.15
CA PRO A 49 -0.41 16.30 -3.72
C PRO A 49 -1.76 15.69 -3.34
N ASP A 50 -2.79 15.88 -4.17
CA ASP A 50 -4.15 15.41 -3.88
C ASP A 50 -4.20 13.89 -4.05
N ARG A 51 -3.58 13.36 -5.11
CA ARG A 51 -3.44 11.90 -5.29
C ARG A 51 -2.66 11.26 -4.16
N VAL A 52 -1.57 11.89 -3.72
CA VAL A 52 -0.73 11.38 -2.61
C VAL A 52 -1.51 11.38 -1.29
N GLU A 53 -2.38 12.36 -1.06
CA GLU A 53 -3.23 12.40 0.13
C GLU A 53 -4.28 11.28 0.14
N ILE A 54 -4.86 10.93 -1.03
CA ILE A 54 -5.74 9.76 -1.18
C ILE A 54 -4.99 8.47 -0.77
N ILE A 55 -3.77 8.28 -1.29
CA ILE A 55 -2.94 7.11 -0.96
C ILE A 55 -2.54 7.10 0.52
N ARG A 56 -2.28 8.27 1.12
CA ARG A 56 -1.99 8.40 2.55
C ARG A 56 -3.18 7.96 3.40
N LYS A 57 -4.39 8.38 3.04
CA LYS A 57 -5.63 7.94 3.70
C LYS A 57 -5.83 6.42 3.61
N LEU A 58 -5.58 5.83 2.43
CA LEU A 58 -5.58 4.37 2.25
C LEU A 58 -4.58 3.70 3.20
N LYS A 59 -3.34 4.19 3.23
CA LYS A 59 -2.29 3.70 4.12
C LYS A 59 -2.68 3.77 5.60
N ASP A 60 -3.24 4.88 6.06
CA ASP A 60 -3.68 5.02 7.45
C ASP A 60 -4.79 4.04 7.81
N GLN A 61 -5.75 3.84 6.91
CA GLN A 61 -6.84 2.88 7.11
C GLN A 61 -6.34 1.45 7.15
N LEU A 62 -5.42 1.06 6.25
CA LEU A 62 -4.82 -0.27 6.28
C LEU A 62 -3.98 -0.48 7.54
N ARG A 63 -3.19 0.51 7.94
CA ARG A 63 -2.39 0.42 9.17
C ARG A 63 -3.26 0.19 10.40
N GLU A 64 -4.39 0.88 10.50
CA GLU A 64 -5.33 0.67 11.62
C GLU A 64 -6.03 -0.70 11.54
N GLU A 65 -6.45 -1.12 10.34
CA GLU A 65 -7.04 -2.46 10.11
C GLU A 65 -6.10 -3.58 10.60
N PHE A 66 -4.79 -3.50 10.29
CA PHE A 66 -3.82 -4.49 10.74
C PHE A 66 -3.39 -4.33 12.19
N ARG A 67 -3.55 -3.14 12.80
CA ARG A 67 -3.23 -2.93 14.21
C ARG A 67 -4.11 -3.79 15.12
N ASP A 68 -5.38 -3.94 14.78
CA ASP A 68 -6.33 -4.83 15.45
C ASP A 68 -6.85 -5.90 14.50
N TYR A 69 -5.93 -6.55 13.76
CA TYR A 69 -6.30 -7.51 12.72
C TYR A 69 -7.25 -8.64 13.20
N LYS A 70 -7.25 -8.97 14.50
CA LYS A 70 -8.14 -10.00 15.06
C LYS A 70 -9.62 -9.59 15.04
N SER A 71 -9.91 -8.29 15.02
CA SER A 71 -11.27 -7.75 14.88
C SER A 71 -11.63 -7.46 13.42
N SER A 72 -10.66 -7.52 12.50
CA SER A 72 -10.91 -7.42 11.06
C SER A 72 -11.88 -8.50 10.64
N LYS A 73 -12.96 -8.10 9.96
CA LYS A 73 -13.89 -9.05 9.33
C LYS A 73 -13.25 -9.85 8.18
N HIS A 74 -12.10 -9.41 7.69
CA HIS A 74 -11.35 -10.10 6.66
C HIS A 74 -10.40 -11.16 7.25
N TYR A 75 -10.14 -11.14 8.56
CA TYR A 75 -9.28 -12.12 9.20
C TYR A 75 -10.03 -13.44 9.44
N ARG A 76 -9.54 -14.51 8.82
CA ARG A 76 -10.08 -15.88 8.91
C ARG A 76 -9.48 -16.69 10.06
N GLY A 77 -8.44 -16.17 10.71
CA GLY A 77 -7.70 -16.89 11.74
C GLY A 77 -6.46 -17.61 11.20
N GLY A 78 -5.40 -17.60 12.02
CA GLY A 78 -4.17 -18.34 11.77
C GLY A 78 -4.41 -19.85 11.73
N THR A 79 -4.05 -20.49 10.61
CA THR A 79 -4.17 -21.96 10.46
C THR A 79 -2.91 -22.73 10.88
N GLY A 80 -1.82 -22.02 11.20
CA GLY A 80 -0.54 -22.60 11.56
C GLY A 80 0.18 -21.86 12.68
N PRO A 81 1.41 -22.30 13.03
CA PRO A 81 2.21 -21.68 14.09
C PRO A 81 2.81 -20.31 13.69
N TYR A 82 2.68 -19.93 12.42
CA TYR A 82 3.21 -18.69 11.86
C TYR A 82 2.09 -17.94 11.14
N CYS A 83 2.21 -16.60 11.10
CA CYS A 83 1.36 -15.75 10.28
C CYS A 83 1.52 -16.09 8.79
N ASP A 84 0.41 -16.20 8.07
CA ASP A 84 0.34 -16.49 6.64
C ASP A 84 -0.59 -15.47 5.94
N PRO A 85 -0.26 -14.99 4.72
CA PRO A 85 -1.20 -14.16 3.94
C PRO A 85 -2.61 -14.76 3.80
N LYS A 86 -2.74 -16.08 3.82
CA LYS A 86 -4.01 -16.82 3.75
C LYS A 86 -4.87 -16.71 5.00
N ASP A 87 -4.33 -16.15 6.08
CA ASP A 87 -5.09 -15.85 7.29
C ASP A 87 -6.11 -14.72 7.04
N PHE A 88 -6.08 -14.08 5.87
CA PHE A 88 -7.06 -13.10 5.41
C PHE A 88 -7.85 -13.58 4.19
N ASP A 89 -9.14 -13.23 4.16
CA ASP A 89 -10.00 -13.29 2.99
C ASP A 89 -9.63 -12.18 2.00
N PHE A 90 -8.60 -12.41 1.21
CA PHE A 90 -8.05 -11.41 0.29
C PHE A 90 -9.08 -10.88 -0.72
N GLU A 91 -9.93 -11.74 -1.28
CA GLU A 91 -10.95 -11.35 -2.25
C GLU A 91 -11.95 -10.36 -1.64
N SER A 92 -12.44 -10.64 -0.42
CA SER A 92 -13.34 -9.73 0.27
C SER A 92 -12.66 -8.39 0.63
N PHE A 93 -11.38 -8.46 1.00
CA PHE A 93 -10.57 -7.30 1.40
C PHE A 93 -10.33 -6.38 0.20
N LEU A 94 -10.00 -6.96 -0.95
CA LEU A 94 -9.82 -6.28 -2.23
C LEU A 94 -11.09 -5.60 -2.71
N GLN A 95 -12.23 -6.29 -2.66
CA GLN A 95 -13.51 -5.73 -3.08
C GLN A 95 -13.89 -4.50 -2.25
N GLU A 96 -13.73 -4.56 -0.93
CA GLU A 96 -14.04 -3.43 -0.05
C GLU A 96 -13.13 -2.23 -0.32
N TYR A 97 -11.82 -2.43 -0.32
CA TYR A 97 -10.90 -1.30 -0.46
C TYR A 97 -10.95 -0.69 -1.86
N ARG A 98 -11.25 -1.50 -2.88
CA ARG A 98 -11.59 -0.99 -4.21
C ARG A 98 -12.87 -0.14 -4.20
N SER A 99 -13.91 -0.52 -3.46
CA SER A 99 -15.14 0.28 -3.40
C SER A 99 -14.92 1.60 -2.65
N ARG A 100 -14.02 1.62 -1.67
CA ARG A 100 -13.67 2.80 -0.86
C ARG A 100 -12.73 3.77 -1.56
N PHE A 101 -11.90 3.27 -2.48
CA PHE A 101 -10.91 4.04 -3.25
C PHE A 101 -11.05 3.73 -4.75
N PRO A 102 -12.18 4.09 -5.38
CA PRO A 102 -12.48 3.76 -6.77
C PRO A 102 -11.50 4.40 -7.77
N GLU A 103 -10.74 5.41 -7.35
CA GLU A 103 -9.76 6.09 -8.18
C GLU A 103 -8.47 5.28 -8.36
N ILE A 104 -8.22 4.25 -7.54
CA ILE A 104 -7.05 3.37 -7.61
C ILE A 104 -7.41 2.18 -8.51
N ALA A 105 -6.55 1.86 -9.47
CA ALA A 105 -6.77 0.75 -10.39
C ALA A 105 -6.78 -0.59 -9.61
N LEU A 106 -7.60 -1.55 -10.07
CA LEU A 106 -7.72 -2.87 -9.40
C LEU A 106 -6.35 -3.51 -9.16
N ALA A 107 -5.53 -3.61 -10.21
CA ALA A 107 -4.20 -4.22 -10.12
C ALA A 107 -3.29 -3.49 -9.11
N GLU A 108 -3.39 -2.16 -9.01
CA GLU A 108 -2.62 -1.40 -8.02
C GLU A 108 -3.13 -1.65 -6.60
N MET A 109 -4.45 -1.78 -6.42
CA MET A 109 -5.03 -2.12 -5.12
C MET A 109 -4.60 -3.52 -4.67
N GLU A 110 -4.57 -4.49 -5.58
CA GLU A 110 -4.05 -5.85 -5.30
C GLU A 110 -2.60 -5.79 -4.79
N ASP A 111 -1.72 -5.10 -5.52
CA ASP A 111 -0.31 -4.94 -5.13
C ASP A 111 -0.15 -4.22 -3.79
N ILE A 112 -0.96 -3.18 -3.54
CA ILE A 112 -0.96 -2.43 -2.27
C ILE A 112 -1.39 -3.32 -1.11
N LEU A 113 -2.46 -4.10 -1.26
CA LEU A 113 -2.96 -4.96 -0.19
C LEU A 113 -1.99 -6.09 0.12
N HIS A 114 -1.40 -6.72 -0.89
CA HIS A 114 -0.34 -7.70 -0.68
C HIS A 114 0.85 -7.10 0.07
N PHE A 115 1.28 -5.89 -0.31
CA PHE A 115 2.36 -5.20 0.38
C PHE A 115 1.99 -4.81 1.82
N ALA A 116 0.75 -4.40 2.06
CA ALA A 116 0.26 -4.06 3.41
C ALA A 116 0.20 -5.29 4.31
N ILE A 117 -0.31 -6.43 3.84
CA ILE A 117 -0.29 -7.72 4.57
C ILE A 117 1.15 -8.08 4.92
N TYR A 118 2.06 -8.03 3.93
CA TYR A 118 3.47 -8.31 4.19
C TYR A 118 4.06 -7.37 5.26
N LEU A 119 3.82 -6.07 5.14
CA LEU A 119 4.47 -5.06 5.98
C LEU A 119 3.89 -5.00 7.40
N TYR A 120 2.58 -5.15 7.56
CA TYR A 120 1.89 -4.90 8.83
C TYR A 120 1.46 -6.17 9.57
N TYR A 121 1.44 -7.33 8.89
CA TYR A 121 1.04 -8.60 9.51
C TYR A 121 2.16 -9.65 9.56
N LEU A 122 2.93 -9.79 8.48
CA LEU A 122 3.97 -10.83 8.39
C LEU A 122 5.34 -10.39 8.93
N ARG A 123 5.65 -9.09 8.87
CA ARG A 123 6.94 -8.51 9.23
C ARG A 123 6.98 -8.05 10.67
#